data_AF-A0A2N2HH22-F1
#
_entry.id   AF-A0A2N2HH22-F1
#
_cell.length_a   1.000
_cell.length_b   1.000
_cell.length_c   1.000
_cell.angle_alpha   90.00
_cell.angle_beta   90.00
_cell.angle_gamma   90.00
#
_symmetry.space_group_name_H-M   'P 1'
#
loop_
_entity.id
_entity.type
_entity.pdbx_description
1 polymer ?
#
loop_
_entity_poly.entity_id
_entity_poly.type
_entity_poly.pdbx_seq_one_letter_code
_entity_poly.pdbx_strand_id
1 'polypeptide(L)'
;SELDAVRGSVDALLGGLVRSEGPLTWVGIGGTITALVAVELGLAPYDPSKVHGSNLTVDQVAGLVQRLGDLPVSERRFVPGLDPKRADVIVTGGCIVQRLLAWSGAYQTCVSDRGVRWGLAIELGSPTLF
;
A
#
# COMPACT_ATOMS: atom_id res chain seq x y z
N SER A 1 -7.22 -4.11 -20.60
CA SER A 1 -7.50 -2.78 -20.01
C SER A 1 -6.19 -2.10 -19.61
N GLU A 2 -6.18 -0.82 -19.25
CA GLU A 2 -4.97 -0.14 -18.73
C GLU A 2 -4.42 -0.84 -17.47
N LEU A 3 -5.31 -1.34 -16.62
CA LEU A 3 -4.93 -2.13 -15.44
C LEU A 3 -4.26 -3.45 -15.79
N ASP A 4 -4.68 -4.13 -16.87
CA ASP A 4 -4.02 -5.36 -17.32
C ASP A 4 -2.62 -5.08 -17.88
N ALA A 5 -2.43 -3.92 -18.52
CA ALA A 5 -1.10 -3.49 -18.94
C ALA A 5 -0.19 -3.23 -17.74
N VAL A 6 -0.70 -2.54 -16.71
CA VAL A 6 0.03 -2.32 -15.44
C VAL A 6 0.40 -3.65 -14.79
N ARG A 7 -0.54 -4.59 -14.70
CA ARG A 7 -0.29 -5.94 -14.15
C ARG A 7 0.82 -6.65 -14.92
N GLY A 8 0.73 -6.69 -16.24
CA GLY A 8 1.73 -7.31 -17.09
C GLY A 8 3.11 -6.68 -16.93
N SER A 9 3.20 -5.35 -16.85
CA SER A 9 4.47 -4.65 -16.61
C SER A 9 5.07 -4.96 -15.24
N VAL A 10 4.25 -4.97 -14.18
CA VAL A 10 4.72 -5.33 -12.83
C VAL A 10 5.21 -6.77 -12.81
N ASP A 11 4.45 -7.70 -13.39
CA ASP A 11 4.83 -9.12 -13.42
C ASP A 11 6.12 -9.37 -14.19
N ALA A 12 6.32 -8.69 -15.32
CA ALA A 12 7.55 -8.76 -16.07
C ALA A 12 8.76 -8.27 -15.27
N LEU A 13 8.62 -7.17 -14.52
CA LEU A 13 9.67 -6.66 -13.64
C LEU A 13 9.97 -7.63 -12.49
N LEU A 14 8.93 -8.19 -11.86
CA LEU A 14 9.06 -9.15 -10.77
C LEU A 14 9.69 -10.47 -11.21
N GLY A 15 9.47 -10.90 -12.45
CA GLY A 15 10.11 -12.09 -13.02
C GLY A 15 11.64 -12.00 -13.10
N GLY A 16 12.20 -10.79 -13.10
CA GLY A 16 13.64 -10.55 -13.07
C GLY A 16 14.24 -10.46 -11.66
N LEU A 17 13.42 -10.50 -10.61
CA LEU A 17 13.87 -10.34 -9.23
C LEU A 17 14.07 -11.69 -8.55
N VAL A 18 15.09 -11.77 -7.70
CA VAL A 18 15.29 -12.91 -6.80
C VAL A 18 14.37 -12.72 -5.59
N ARG A 19 13.53 -13.73 -5.34
CA ARG A 19 12.70 -13.78 -4.14
C ARG A 19 13.54 -14.25 -2.95
N SER A 20 13.36 -13.60 -1.81
CA SER A 20 14.01 -14.05 -0.58
C SER A 20 13.40 -15.37 -0.08
N GLU A 21 14.25 -16.29 0.36
CA GLU A 21 13.84 -17.58 0.93
C GLU A 21 13.47 -17.45 2.41
N GLY A 22 12.48 -18.23 2.86
CA GLY A 22 12.07 -18.30 4.26
C GLY A 22 10.91 -17.37 4.64
N PRO A 23 10.53 -17.34 5.94
CA PRO A 23 9.42 -16.52 6.41
C PRO A 23 9.79 -15.03 6.34
N LEU A 24 8.99 -14.26 5.60
CA LEU A 24 9.19 -12.82 5.41
C LEU A 24 8.09 -12.04 6.11
N THR A 25 8.48 -10.96 6.79
CA THR A 25 7.54 -9.92 7.23
C THR A 25 7.53 -8.82 6.19
N TRP A 26 6.38 -8.61 5.57
CA TRP A 26 6.17 -7.50 4.65
C TRP A 26 5.78 -6.25 5.42
N VAL A 27 6.53 -5.16 5.19
CA VAL A 27 6.20 -3.85 5.72
C VAL A 27 5.93 -2.90 4.56
N GLY A 28 4.66 -2.58 4.34
CA GLY A 28 4.24 -1.58 3.39
C GLY A 28 4.46 -0.17 3.94
N ILE A 29 5.20 0.65 3.19
CA ILE A 29 5.36 2.09 3.47
C ILE A 29 4.80 2.94 2.34
N GLY A 30 4.48 4.19 2.66
CA GLY A 30 4.08 5.19 1.68
C GLY A 30 2.58 5.33 1.49
N GLY A 31 2.20 6.34 0.72
CA GLY A 31 0.83 6.85 0.73
C GLY A 31 -0.24 5.91 0.15
N THR A 32 0.14 4.96 -0.71
CA THR A 32 -0.81 4.01 -1.30
C THR A 32 -1.31 3.04 -0.25
N ILE A 33 -0.40 2.36 0.44
CA ILE A 33 -0.76 1.34 1.43
C ILE A 33 -1.41 1.97 2.67
N THR A 34 -0.99 3.16 3.10
CA THR A 34 -1.66 3.89 4.19
C THR A 34 -3.06 4.35 3.80
N ALA A 35 -3.28 4.77 2.54
CA ALA A 35 -4.61 5.10 2.04
C ALA A 35 -5.52 3.86 1.95
N LEU A 36 -4.99 2.70 1.54
CA LEU A 36 -5.76 1.46 1.54
C LEU A 36 -6.23 1.07 2.95
N VAL A 37 -5.38 1.22 3.97
CA VAL A 37 -5.79 1.01 5.38
C VAL A 37 -6.85 2.01 5.79
N ALA A 38 -6.67 3.29 5.46
CA ALA A 38 -7.65 4.31 5.81
C ALA A 38 -9.03 4.04 5.17
N VAL A 39 -9.05 3.57 3.92
CA VAL A 39 -10.28 3.17 3.21
C VAL A 39 -10.91 1.91 3.80
N GLU A 40 -10.10 0.91 4.16
CA GLU A 40 -10.58 -0.31 4.82
C GLU A 40 -11.26 0.01 6.16
N LEU A 41 -10.63 0.89 6.94
CA LEU A 41 -11.11 1.29 8.26
C LEU A 41 -12.13 2.46 8.23
N GLY A 42 -12.42 3.02 7.06
CA GLY A 42 -13.35 4.15 6.90
C GLY A 42 -12.91 5.43 7.65
N LEU A 43 -11.61 5.71 7.72
CA LEU A 43 -11.06 6.80 8.53
C LEU A 43 -11.27 8.18 7.89
N ALA A 44 -12.36 8.86 8.25
CA ALA A 44 -12.62 10.24 7.90
C ALA A 44 -13.00 11.04 9.16
N PRO A 45 -12.08 11.82 9.78
CA PRO A 45 -10.73 12.20 9.28
C PRO A 45 -9.67 11.09 9.41
N TYR A 46 -8.55 11.25 8.70
CA TYR A 46 -7.40 10.35 8.76
C TYR A 46 -6.79 10.31 10.17
N ASP A 47 -6.51 9.11 10.68
CA ASP A 47 -5.90 8.87 11.99
C ASP A 47 -4.62 8.02 11.83
N PRO A 48 -3.41 8.61 11.88
CA PRO A 48 -2.16 7.88 11.68
C PRO A 48 -1.91 6.82 12.76
N SER A 49 -2.47 6.98 13.95
CA SER A 49 -2.31 6.01 15.04
C SER A 49 -3.05 4.69 14.77
N LYS A 50 -4.14 4.76 14.01
CA LYS A 50 -4.90 3.59 13.54
C LYS A 50 -4.31 2.97 12.27
N VAL A 51 -3.52 3.73 11.52
CA VAL A 51 -2.89 3.26 10.28
C VAL A 51 -1.54 2.59 10.54
N HIS A 52 -0.69 3.20 11.37
CA HIS A 52 0.61 2.64 11.70
C HIS A 52 0.46 1.34 12.51
N GLY A 53 1.12 0.28 12.07
CA GLY A 53 1.08 -1.05 12.68
C GLY A 53 -0.14 -1.89 12.27
N SER A 54 -1.06 -1.36 11.47
CA SER A 54 -2.20 -2.12 10.94
C SER A 54 -1.75 -3.16 9.91
N ASN A 55 -2.51 -4.25 9.81
CA ASN A 55 -2.26 -5.29 8.81
C ASN A 55 -3.35 -5.27 7.73
N LEU A 56 -2.95 -5.57 6.50
CA LEU A 56 -3.86 -5.92 5.41
C LEU A 56 -3.46 -7.28 4.85
N THR A 57 -4.43 -8.19 4.71
CA THR A 57 -4.22 -9.44 3.98
C THR A 57 -4.16 -9.18 2.47
N VAL A 58 -3.58 -10.11 1.72
CA VAL A 58 -3.58 -10.03 0.24
C VAL A 58 -5.00 -9.95 -0.31
N ASP A 59 -5.94 -10.68 0.29
CA ASP A 59 -7.34 -10.68 -0.12
C ASP A 59 -8.03 -9.33 0.17
N GLN A 60 -7.74 -8.70 1.31
CA GLN A 60 -8.23 -7.36 1.61
C GLN A 60 -7.70 -6.34 0.60
N VAL A 61 -6.39 -6.38 0.29
CA VAL A 61 -5.82 -5.50 -0.74
C VAL A 61 -6.50 -5.74 -2.09
N ALA A 62 -6.68 -6.99 -2.50
CA ALA A 62 -7.36 -7.34 -3.75
C ALA A 62 -8.80 -6.84 -3.79
N GLY A 63 -9.56 -7.04 -2.72
CA GLY A 63 -10.95 -6.58 -2.59
C GLY A 63 -11.06 -5.07 -2.62
N LEU A 64 -10.14 -4.35 -1.98
CA LEU A 64 -10.07 -2.89 -2.03
C LEU A 64 -9.77 -2.38 -3.44
N VAL A 65 -8.80 -2.97 -4.13
CA VAL A 65 -8.45 -2.61 -5.51
C VAL A 65 -9.63 -2.82 -6.43
N GLN A 66 -10.33 -3.96 -6.31
CA GLN A 66 -11.52 -4.24 -7.11
C GLN A 66 -12.63 -3.24 -6.82
N ARG A 67 -13.01 -3.06 -5.54
CA ARG A 67 -14.08 -2.13 -5.13
C ARG A 67 -13.81 -0.70 -5.59
N LEU A 68 -12.56 -0.22 -5.48
CA LEU A 68 -12.18 1.11 -5.95
C LEU A 68 -12.12 1.19 -7.48
N GLY A 69 -11.72 0.09 -8.13
CA GLY A 69 -11.66 -0.02 -9.59
C GLY A 69 -13.03 0.00 -10.27
N ASP A 70 -14.05 -0.53 -9.60
CA ASP A 70 -15.44 -0.56 -10.08
C ASP A 70 -16.11 0.83 -10.03
N LEU A 71 -15.51 1.80 -9.33
CA LEU A 71 -16.00 3.17 -9.21
C LEU A 71 -15.32 4.11 -10.22
N PRO A 72 -16.08 4.98 -10.91
CA PRO A 72 -15.49 6.07 -11.67
C PRO A 72 -14.72 7.02 -10.74
N VAL A 73 -13.71 7.71 -11.27
CA VAL A 73 -12.86 8.63 -10.49
C VAL A 73 -13.68 9.69 -9.75
N SER A 74 -14.77 10.17 -10.36
CA SER A 74 -15.70 11.12 -9.75
C SER A 74 -16.32 10.61 -8.46
N GLU A 75 -16.67 9.31 -8.40
CA GLU A 75 -17.27 8.68 -7.23
C GLU A 75 -16.23 8.27 -6.20
N ARG A 76 -15.04 7.82 -6.64
CA ARG A 76 -13.93 7.48 -5.74
C ARG A 76 -13.56 8.61 -4.79
N ARG A 77 -13.69 9.87 -5.22
CA ARG A 77 -13.41 11.06 -4.40
C ARG A 77 -14.25 11.16 -3.13
N PHE A 78 -15.35 10.41 -3.03
CA PHE A 78 -16.25 10.41 -1.88
C PHE A 78 -16.10 9.17 -1.00
N VAL A 79 -15.20 8.24 -1.34
CA VAL A 79 -14.96 7.04 -0.53
C VAL A 79 -14.33 7.46 0.81
N PRO A 80 -14.93 7.12 1.96
CA PRO A 80 -14.37 7.43 3.27
C PRO A 80 -12.93 6.88 3.41
N GLY A 81 -12.03 7.70 3.96
CA GLY A 81 -10.61 7.34 4.11
C GLY A 81 -9.74 7.57 2.88
N LEU A 82 -10.33 7.86 1.70
CA LEU A 82 -9.57 8.20 0.50
C LEU A 82 -9.43 9.72 0.36
N ASP A 83 -8.18 10.22 0.31
CA ASP A 83 -7.93 11.60 -0.09
C ASP A 83 -8.42 11.80 -1.54
N PRO A 84 -9.31 12.77 -1.82
CA PRO A 84 -9.80 13.03 -3.17
C PRO A 84 -8.70 13.25 -4.21
N LYS A 85 -7.52 13.75 -3.82
CA LYS A 85 -6.35 13.93 -4.68
C LYS A 85 -5.68 12.63 -5.11
N ARG A 86 -6.03 11.51 -4.48
CA ARG A 86 -5.53 10.16 -4.80
C ARG A 86 -6.54 9.33 -5.59
N ALA A 87 -7.75 9.85 -5.81
CA ALA A 87 -8.84 9.08 -6.38
C ALA A 87 -8.54 8.52 -7.78
N ASP A 88 -7.75 9.22 -8.59
CA ASP A 88 -7.30 8.80 -9.92
C ASP A 88 -6.22 7.71 -9.88
N VAL A 89 -5.26 7.80 -8.95
CA VAL A 89 -4.07 6.93 -8.90
C VAL A 89 -4.19 5.72 -7.97
N ILE A 90 -5.13 5.72 -7.02
CA ILE A 90 -5.17 4.71 -5.94
C ILE A 90 -5.34 3.28 -6.46
N VAL A 91 -6.11 3.09 -7.52
CA VAL A 91 -6.37 1.75 -8.09
C VAL A 91 -5.10 1.18 -8.70
N THR A 92 -4.36 1.97 -9.48
CA THR A 92 -3.09 1.57 -10.08
C THR A 92 -2.05 1.28 -9.00
N GLY A 93 -1.92 2.16 -8.00
CA GLY A 93 -1.02 1.95 -6.87
C GLY A 93 -1.36 0.68 -6.08
N GLY A 94 -2.65 0.46 -5.78
CA GLY A 94 -3.10 -0.73 -5.08
C GLY A 94 -2.86 -2.01 -5.89
N CYS A 95 -3.01 -1.95 -7.22
CA CYS A 95 -2.67 -3.07 -8.10
C CYS A 95 -1.18 -3.45 -7.99
N ILE A 96 -0.28 -2.46 -7.94
CA ILE A 96 1.16 -2.72 -7.75
C ILE A 96 1.41 -3.43 -6.41
N VAL A 97 0.79 -2.94 -5.33
CA VAL A 97 0.88 -3.58 -4.00
C VAL A 97 0.36 -5.02 -4.05
N GLN A 98 -0.81 -5.24 -4.65
CA GLN A 98 -1.42 -6.56 -4.78
C GLN A 98 -0.49 -7.55 -5.49
N ARG A 99 0.12 -7.14 -6.61
CA ARG A 99 1.06 -7.99 -7.38
C ARG A 99 2.33 -8.29 -6.58
N LEU A 100 2.90 -7.30 -5.90
CA LEU A 100 4.07 -7.47 -5.04
C LEU A 100 3.83 -8.50 -3.92
N LEU A 101 2.69 -8.39 -3.23
CA LEU A 101 2.34 -9.32 -2.15
C LEU A 101 2.06 -10.73 -2.67
N ALA A 102 1.39 -10.85 -3.83
CA ALA A 102 1.14 -12.14 -4.46
C ALA A 102 2.45 -12.82 -4.90
N TRP A 103 3.35 -12.08 -5.56
CA TRP A 103 4.66 -12.58 -5.98
C TRP A 103 5.54 -13.01 -4.81
N SER A 104 5.48 -12.26 -3.71
CA SER A 104 6.27 -12.57 -2.52
C SER A 104 5.77 -13.76 -1.71
N GLY A 105 4.57 -14.26 -2.04
CA GLY A 105 3.87 -15.32 -1.30
C GLY A 105 3.57 -14.97 0.16
N ALA A 106 3.52 -13.67 0.48
CA ALA A 106 3.09 -13.22 1.79
C ALA A 106 1.58 -13.40 1.94
N TYR A 107 1.11 -13.69 3.15
CA TYR A 107 -0.32 -13.71 3.46
C TYR A 107 -0.86 -12.31 3.78
N GLN A 108 -0.02 -11.45 4.35
CA GLN A 108 -0.38 -10.12 4.81
C GLN A 108 0.83 -9.18 4.78
N THR A 109 0.55 -7.88 4.91
CA THR A 109 1.53 -6.82 5.08
C THR A 109 1.18 -5.97 6.29
N CYS A 110 2.20 -5.61 7.07
CA CYS A 110 2.12 -4.61 8.12
C CYS A 110 2.35 -3.22 7.52
N VAL A 111 1.59 -2.22 7.94
CA VAL A 111 1.62 -0.88 7.35
C VAL A 111 2.34 0.08 8.28
N SER A 112 3.30 0.83 7.73
CA SER A 112 3.96 1.90 8.46
C SER A 112 3.67 3.26 7.82
N ASP A 113 3.00 4.13 8.59
CA ASP A 113 2.87 5.55 8.30
C ASP A 113 4.23 6.29 8.40
N ARG A 114 5.24 5.66 9.02
CA ARG A 114 6.60 6.18 9.12
C ARG A 114 7.40 5.79 7.89
N GLY A 115 7.66 6.76 7.02
CA GLY A 115 8.50 6.61 5.83
C GLY A 115 9.89 7.25 5.96
N VAL A 116 10.51 7.57 4.83
CA VAL A 116 11.90 8.09 4.72
C VAL A 116 12.18 9.28 5.64
N ARG A 117 11.25 10.23 5.74
CA ARG A 117 11.40 11.42 6.60
C ARG A 117 11.57 11.07 8.08
N TRP A 118 10.89 10.02 8.54
CA TRP A 118 11.06 9.52 9.91
C TRP A 118 12.40 8.84 10.10
N GLY A 119 12.88 8.11 9.08
CA GLY A 119 14.24 7.53 9.09
C GLY A 119 15.31 8.60 9.29
N LEU A 120 15.23 9.69 8.51
CA LEU A 120 16.16 10.82 8.65
C LEU A 120 16.06 11.51 10.01
N ALA A 121 14.86 11.70 10.55
CA ALA A 121 14.67 12.30 11.87
C ALA A 121 15.30 11.45 12.99
N ILE A 122 15.19 10.12 12.89
CA ILE A 122 15.84 9.20 13.83
C ILE A 122 17.36 9.26 13.68
N GLU A 123 17.88 9.28 12.45
CA GLU A 123 19.32 9.38 12.20
C GLU A 123 19.92 10.67 12.77
N LEU A 124 19.25 11.82 12.57
CA LEU A 124 19.68 13.11 13.10
C LEU A 124 19.50 13.25 14.61
N GLY A 125 18.50 12.55 15.18
CA GLY A 125 18.14 12.62 16.60
C GLY A 125 18.78 11.54 17.47
N SER A 126 19.35 10.49 16.86
CA SER A 126 20.11 9.47 17.58
C SER A 126 21.55 9.98 17.69
N PRO A 127 22.05 10.35 18.89
CA PRO A 127 23.47 10.61 19.04
C PRO A 127 24.17 9.31 18.64
N THR A 128 24.96 9.38 17.56
CA THR A 128 25.82 8.30 17.14
C THR A 128 26.63 7.89 18.37
N LEU A 129 26.42 6.67 18.87
CA LEU A 129 27.29 6.06 19.87
C LEU A 129 28.66 5.87 19.20
N PHE A 130 29.52 6.86 19.36
CA PHE A 130 30.97 6.74 19.32
C PHE A 130 31.51 7.27 20.65
#